data_AF-A0AAN4Z9I3-F1
#
_entry.id   AF-A0AAN4Z9I3-F1
#
_cell.length_a   1.000
_cell.length_b   1.000
_cell.length_c   1.000
_cell.angle_alpha   90.00
_cell.angle_beta   90.00
_cell.angle_gamma   90.00
#
_symmetry.space_group_name_H-M   'P 1'
#
loop_
_entity.id
_entity.type
_entity.pdbx_description
1 polymer ?
#
loop_
_entity_poly.entity_id
_entity_poly.type
_entity_poly.pdbx_seq_one_letter_code
_entity_poly.pdbx_strand_id
1 'polypeptide(L)'
;LKIMLWLAFIDMIAIMFIYIFFGVLLIEGAVFCSHPWFIWIVGCVGLGTWCGACMGCLLLVIYRLFELMKMSMRFEALTNYLIIFCTCYALYFTLFTPPLLLDSKFNGMFFDPFI
;
A
#
# COMPACT_ATOMS: atom_id res chain seq x y z
N LEU A 1 1.53 -9.90 17.92
CA LEU A 1 1.74 -10.79 16.75
C LEU A 1 0.77 -10.51 15.60
N LYS A 2 -0.55 -10.51 15.83
CA LYS A 2 -1.59 -10.34 14.79
C LYS A 2 -1.35 -9.12 13.86
N ILE A 3 -1.00 -7.97 14.44
CA ILE A 3 -0.71 -6.73 13.70
C ILE A 3 0.53 -6.88 12.81
N MET A 4 1.62 -7.47 13.33
CA MET A 4 2.86 -7.65 12.58
C MET A 4 2.68 -8.59 11.39
N LEU A 5 1.90 -9.67 11.56
CA LEU A 5 1.65 -10.62 10.47
C LEU A 5 0.80 -9.99 9.37
N TRP A 6 -0.24 -9.23 9.73
CA TRP A 6 -1.03 -8.46 8.77
C TRP A 6 -0.20 -7.43 8.02
N LEU A 7 0.65 -6.67 8.72
CA LEU A 7 1.52 -5.68 8.09
C LEU A 7 2.52 -6.34 7.13
N ALA A 8 3.15 -7.44 7.55
CA ALA A 8 4.07 -8.19 6.69
C ALA A 8 3.39 -8.68 5.41
N PHE A 9 2.12 -9.09 5.49
CA PHE A 9 1.37 -9.51 4.31
C PHE A 9 1.11 -8.34 3.34
N ILE A 10 0.70 -7.18 3.85
CA ILE A 10 0.50 -5.97 3.03
C ILE A 10 1.81 -5.52 2.38
N ASP A 11 2.91 -5.56 3.12
CA ASP A 11 4.23 -5.13 2.63
C ASP A 11 4.75 -6.05 1.52
N MET A 12 4.55 -7.37 1.65
CA MET A 12 4.90 -8.32 0.59
C MET A 12 4.10 -8.09 -0.70
N ILE A 13 2.81 -7.72 -0.58
CA ILE A 13 1.99 -7.35 -1.74
C ILE A 13 2.51 -6.04 -2.34
N ALA A 14 2.76 -5.01 -1.52
CA ALA A 14 3.29 -3.74 -1.99
C ALA A 14 4.58 -3.92 -2.79
N ILE A 15 5.51 -4.75 -2.28
CA ILE A 15 6.78 -5.03 -2.96
C ILE A 15 6.56 -5.73 -4.31
N MET A 16 5.65 -6.70 -4.36
CA MET A 16 5.33 -7.40 -5.61
C MET A 16 4.83 -6.44 -6.69
N PHE A 17 3.96 -5.51 -6.34
CA PHE A 17 3.39 -4.56 -7.31
C PHE A 17 4.35 -3.41 -7.66
N ILE A 18 4.98 -2.79 -6.67
CA ILE A 18 5.78 -1.58 -6.86
C ILE A 18 7.19 -1.89 -7.39
N TYR A 19 7.77 -3.06 -7.11
CA TYR A 19 9.13 -3.36 -7.53
C TYR A 19 9.19 -4.42 -8.61
N ILE A 20 8.45 -5.53 -8.48
CA ILE A 20 8.51 -6.61 -9.49
C ILE A 20 7.78 -6.17 -10.76
N PHE A 21 6.48 -5.87 -10.67
CA PHE A 21 5.70 -5.53 -11.85
C PHE A 21 6.12 -4.21 -12.49
N PHE A 22 6.29 -3.16 -11.69
CA PHE A 22 6.84 -1.88 -12.16
C PHE A 22 8.23 -2.04 -12.79
N GLY A 23 9.12 -2.84 -12.18
CA GLY A 23 10.46 -3.07 -12.71
C GLY A 23 10.47 -3.78 -14.06
N VAL A 24 9.59 -4.76 -14.25
CA VAL A 24 9.42 -5.43 -15.56
C VAL A 24 8.90 -4.44 -16.61
N LEU A 25 7.88 -3.65 -16.28
CA LEU A 25 7.33 -2.62 -17.16
C LEU A 25 8.39 -1.56 -17.54
N LEU A 26 9.29 -1.25 -16.61
CA LEU A 26 10.39 -0.31 -16.83
C LEU A 26 11.43 -0.87 -17.81
N ILE A 27 11.78 -2.15 -17.70
CA ILE A 27 12.73 -2.82 -18.62
C ILE A 27 12.16 -2.90 -20.05
N GLU A 28 10.85 -3.13 -20.17
CA GLU A 28 10.16 -3.10 -21.47
C GLU A 28 10.06 -1.68 -22.08
N GLY A 29 10.30 -0.64 -21.28
CA GLY A 29 10.08 0.74 -21.70
C GLY A 29 8.60 1.04 -21.97
N ALA A 30 7.70 0.31 -21.32
CA ALA A 30 6.27 0.44 -21.55
C ALA A 30 5.79 1.81 -21.08
N VAL A 31 5.11 2.55 -21.96
CA VAL A 31 4.33 3.74 -21.59
C VAL A 31 2.90 3.32 -21.26
N PHE A 32 2.14 4.18 -20.58
CA PHE A 32 0.72 3.93 -20.26
C PHE A 32 -0.10 3.39 -21.45
N CYS A 33 0.22 3.82 -22.68
CA CYS A 33 -0.45 3.40 -23.90
C CYS A 33 -0.17 1.95 -24.36
N SER A 34 0.86 1.27 -23.83
CA SER A 34 1.20 -0.10 -24.22
C SER A 34 0.25 -1.12 -23.59
N HIS A 35 0.08 -1.05 -22.26
CA HIS A 35 -0.76 -1.96 -21.47
C HIS A 35 -1.58 -1.20 -20.42
N PRO A 36 -2.61 -0.43 -20.83
CA PRO A 36 -3.31 0.52 -19.96
C PRO A 36 -4.00 -0.17 -18.77
N TRP A 37 -4.62 -1.34 -18.99
CA TRP A 37 -5.29 -2.08 -17.91
C TRP A 37 -4.33 -2.63 -16.87
N PHE A 38 -3.17 -3.13 -17.29
CA PHE A 38 -2.19 -3.71 -16.37
C PHE A 38 -1.51 -2.63 -15.54
N ILE A 39 -1.09 -1.53 -16.18
CA ILE A 39 -0.47 -0.38 -15.51
C ILE A 39 -1.44 0.27 -14.53
N TRP A 40 -2.73 0.37 -14.90
CA TRP A 40 -3.78 0.88 -14.03
C TRP A 40 -3.92 0.05 -12.74
N ILE A 41 -4.00 -1.28 -12.85
CA ILE A 41 -4.10 -2.18 -11.69
C ILE A 41 -2.86 -2.05 -10.80
N VAL A 42 -1.66 -2.06 -11.39
CA VAL A 42 -0.40 -1.93 -10.65
C VAL A 42 -0.31 -0.59 -9.91
N GLY A 43 -0.74 0.50 -10.55
CA GLY A 43 -0.80 1.83 -9.95
C GLY A 43 -1.77 1.93 -8.77
N CYS A 44 -3.00 1.43 -8.93
CA CYS A 44 -4.01 1.40 -7.87
C CYS A 44 -3.58 0.56 -6.67
N VAL A 45 -3.13 -0.68 -6.92
CA VAL A 45 -2.73 -1.61 -5.86
C VAL A 45 -1.45 -1.13 -5.19
N GLY A 46 -0.48 -0.64 -5.95
CA GLY A 46 0.76 -0.06 -5.43
C GLY A 46 0.49 1.09 -4.45
N LEU A 47 -0.29 2.10 -4.85
CA LEU A 47 -0.63 3.22 -3.97
C LEU A 47 -1.35 2.75 -2.69
N GLY A 48 -2.42 1.97 -2.83
CA GLY A 48 -3.25 1.64 -1.68
C GLY A 48 -2.54 0.70 -0.70
N THR A 49 -1.70 -0.22 -1.18
CA THR A 49 -0.87 -1.07 -0.31
C THR A 49 0.25 -0.28 0.36
N TRP A 50 0.83 0.72 -0.30
CA TRP A 50 1.81 1.62 0.31
C TRP A 50 1.18 2.48 1.42
N CYS A 51 0.04 3.11 1.16
CA CYS A 51 -0.72 3.85 2.18
C CYS A 51 -1.15 2.94 3.34
N GLY A 52 -1.56 1.71 3.05
CA GLY A 52 -1.90 0.69 4.04
C GLY A 52 -0.72 0.31 4.94
N ALA A 53 0.47 0.13 4.35
CA ALA A 53 1.70 -0.19 5.08
C ALA A 53 2.09 0.96 6.04
N CYS A 54 2.05 2.21 5.57
CA CYS A 54 2.33 3.39 6.40
C CYS A 54 1.38 3.47 7.61
N MET A 55 0.08 3.25 7.40
CA MET A 55 -0.89 3.24 8.49
C MET A 55 -0.67 2.08 9.47
N GLY A 56 -0.31 0.89 8.97
CA GLY A 56 0.01 -0.26 9.79
C GLY A 56 1.27 -0.06 10.65
N CYS A 57 2.28 0.65 10.14
CA CYS A 57 3.45 1.05 10.92
C CYS A 57 3.07 2.00 12.07
N LEU A 58 2.21 3.00 11.81
CA LEU A 58 1.70 3.90 12.86
C LEU A 58 0.92 3.13 13.93
N LEU A 59 0.08 2.18 13.50
CA LEU A 59 -0.68 1.32 14.41
C LEU A 59 0.23 0.50 15.34
N LEU A 60 1.35 -0.01 14.82
CA LEU A 60 2.36 -0.73 15.61
C LEU A 60 3.01 0.15 16.68
N VAL A 61 3.36 1.39 16.32
CA VAL A 61 3.95 2.35 17.26
C VAL A 61 2.96 2.68 18.38
N ILE A 62 1.70 2.94 18.02
CA ILE A 62 0.63 3.20 19.00
C ILE A 62 0.45 1.99 19.92
N TYR A 63 0.41 0.77 19.38
CA TYR A 63 0.29 -0.45 20.18
C TYR A 63 1.41 -0.57 21.23
N ARG A 64 2.67 -0.32 20.84
CA ARG A 64 3.80 -0.32 21.78
C ARG A 64 3.67 0.75 22.86
N LEU A 65 3.21 1.96 22.51
CA LEU A 65 3.00 3.04 23.49
C LEU A 65 1.95 2.65 24.54
N PHE A 66 0.83 2.04 24.12
CA PHE A 66 -0.21 1.59 25.05
C PHE A 66 0.22 0.41 25.94
N GLU A 67 1.06 -0.48 25.41
CA GLU A 67 1.68 -1.56 26.19
C GLU A 67 2.54 -1.00 27.33
N LEU A 68 3.37 0.02 27.04
CA LEU A 68 4.17 0.76 28.03
C LEU A 68 3.33 1.43 29.11
N MET A 69 2.12 1.89 28.78
CA MET A 69 1.20 2.54 29.71
C MET A 69 0.38 1.56 30.58
N LYS A 70 0.64 0.24 30.52
CA LYS A 70 -0.08 -0.82 31.25
C LYS A 70 -1.60 -0.86 31.01
N MET A 71 -2.08 -0.29 29.91
CA MET A 71 -3.50 -0.30 29.49
C MET A 71 -3.81 -1.47 28.52
N SER A 72 -3.04 -2.55 28.60
CA SER A 72 -3.02 -3.64 27.60
C SER A 72 -4.34 -4.41 27.46
N MET A 73 -5.10 -4.59 28.55
CA MET A 73 -6.32 -5.41 28.58
C MET A 73 -7.47 -4.86 27.72
N ARG A 74 -7.58 -3.53 27.53
CA ARG A 74 -8.65 -2.95 26.70
C ARG A 74 -8.33 -3.01 25.20
N PHE A 75 -7.06 -3.15 24.84
CA PHE A 75 -6.61 -2.96 23.46
C PHE A 75 -6.61 -4.26 22.63
N GLU A 76 -6.63 -5.42 23.27
CA GLU A 76 -6.59 -6.70 22.57
C GLU A 76 -7.87 -6.96 21.73
N ALA A 77 -9.04 -6.58 22.26
CA ALA A 77 -10.30 -6.63 21.52
C ALA A 77 -10.39 -5.58 20.40
N LEU A 78 -9.81 -4.39 20.62
CA LEU A 78 -9.74 -3.30 19.65
C LEU A 78 -8.77 -3.59 18.51
N THR A 79 -7.76 -4.43 18.74
CA THR A 79 -6.73 -4.74 17.74
C THR A 79 -7.33 -5.29 16.43
N ASN A 80 -8.31 -6.19 16.51
CA ASN A 80 -8.99 -6.70 15.31
C ASN A 80 -9.78 -5.60 14.58
N TYR A 81 -10.50 -4.74 15.31
CA TYR A 81 -11.22 -3.61 14.72
C TYR A 81 -10.28 -2.61 14.03
N LEU A 82 -9.11 -2.35 14.64
CA LEU A 82 -8.11 -1.45 14.09
C LEU A 82 -7.45 -2.00 12.82
N ILE A 83 -7.20 -3.31 12.75
CA ILE A 83 -6.71 -3.98 11.54
C ILE A 83 -7.75 -3.88 10.42
N ILE A 84 -9.03 -4.11 10.73
CA ILE A 84 -10.13 -3.96 9.77
C ILE A 84 -10.20 -2.51 9.28
N PHE A 85 -10.09 -1.53 10.18
CA PHE A 85 -10.06 -0.12 9.81
C PHE A 85 -8.90 0.23 8.89
N CYS A 86 -7.69 -0.26 9.17
CA CYS A 86 -6.51 -0.06 8.31
C CYS A 86 -6.70 -0.73 6.93
N THR A 87 -7.33 -1.89 6.90
CA THR A 87 -7.63 -2.60 5.64
C THR A 87 -8.66 -1.84 4.81
N CYS A 88 -9.74 -1.33 5.43
CA CYS A 88 -10.73 -0.49 4.77
C CYS A 88 -10.11 0.82 4.27
N TYR A 89 -9.18 1.41 5.02
CA TYR A 89 -8.44 2.60 4.60
C TYR A 89 -7.58 2.32 3.36
N ALA A 90 -6.82 1.22 3.35
CA ALA A 90 -6.06 0.79 2.18
C ALA A 90 -6.97 0.56 0.95
N LEU A 91 -8.11 -0.13 1.15
CA LEU A 91 -9.08 -0.38 0.09
C LEU A 91 -9.71 0.92 -0.45
N TYR A 92 -10.04 1.87 0.43
CA TYR A 92 -10.53 3.18 0.03
C TYR A 92 -9.52 3.89 -0.88
N PHE A 93 -8.24 3.88 -0.49
CA PHE A 93 -7.18 4.46 -1.32
C PHE A 93 -6.95 3.70 -2.63
N THR A 94 -7.10 2.37 -2.68
CA THR A 94 -7.00 1.63 -3.94
C THR A 94 -8.11 1.96 -4.94
N LEU A 95 -9.33 2.26 -4.45
CA LEU A 95 -10.53 2.38 -5.30
C LEU A 95 -10.87 3.82 -5.68
N PHE A 96 -10.63 4.78 -4.79
CA PHE A 96 -11.11 6.16 -4.95
C PHE A 96 -10.00 7.17 -5.32
N THR A 97 -8.74 6.77 -5.30
CA THR A 97 -7.61 7.68 -5.62
C THR A 97 -7.19 7.52 -7.08
N PRO A 98 -6.83 8.61 -7.79
CA PRO A 98 -6.26 8.50 -9.12
C PRO A 98 -5.02 7.58 -9.08
N PRO A 99 -4.92 6.61 -10.00
CA PRO A 99 -3.80 5.68 -10.05
C PRO A 99 -2.51 6.40 -10.39
N LEU A 100 -1.41 5.87 -9.88
CA LEU A 100 -0.07 6.22 -10.34
C LEU A 100 0.18 5.59 -11.72
N LEU A 101 0.31 6.44 -12.73
CA LEU A 101 0.53 6.05 -14.12
C LEU A 101 2.03 5.99 -14.39
N LEU A 102 2.47 4.92 -15.05
CA LEU A 102 3.87 4.70 -15.39
C LEU A 102 4.24 5.50 -16.65
N ASP A 103 5.27 6.34 -16.54
CA ASP A 103 5.90 6.99 -17.67
C ASP A 103 7.38 6.56 -17.75
N SER A 104 7.68 5.77 -18.79
CA SER A 104 9.04 5.28 -19.05
C SER A 104 10.00 6.40 -19.44
N LYS A 105 9.55 7.57 -19.94
CA LYS A 105 10.46 8.68 -20.27
C LYS A 105 11.13 9.27 -19.04
N PHE A 106 10.41 9.28 -17.93
CA PHE A 106 10.89 9.81 -16.64
C PHE A 106 11.26 8.69 -15.66
N ASN A 107 11.19 7.42 -16.08
CA ASN A 107 11.44 6.24 -15.26
C ASN A 107 10.71 6.29 -13.91
N GLY A 108 9.45 6.73 -13.92
CA GLY A 108 8.71 7.03 -12.70
C GLY A 108 7.21 6.82 -12.84
N MET A 109 6.53 6.86 -11.70
CA MET A 109 5.07 6.85 -11.64
C MET A 109 4.57 8.25 -11.29
N PHE A 110 3.64 8.77 -12.07
CA PHE A 110 3.07 10.11 -11.90
C PHE A 110 1.55 10.06 -11.89
N PHE A 111 0.92 11.05 -11.24
CA PHE A 111 -0.53 11.20 -11.28
C PHE A 111 -1.01 11.79 -12.61
N ASP A 112 -0.13 12.47 -13.34
CA ASP A 112 -0.39 13.06 -14.65
C ASP A 112 0.45 12.37 -15.73
N PRO A 113 -0.16 11.86 -16.83
CA PRO A 113 0.55 11.18 -17.91
C PRO A 113 1.15 12.14 -18.97
N PHE A 114 1.08 13.45 -18.76
CA PHE A 114 1.44 14.48 -19.76
C PHE A 114 2.51 15.48 -19.28
N ILE A 115 3.40 15.09 -18.37
CA ILE A 115 4.54 15.94 -17.99
C ILE A 115 5.60 15.98 -19.10
#